data_AF-A0A182HBN6-F1
#
_entry.id   AF-A0A182HBN6-F1
#
_cell.length_a   1.000
_cell.length_b   1.000
_cell.length_c   1.000
_cell.angle_alpha   90.00
_cell.angle_beta   90.00
_cell.angle_gamma   90.00
#
_symmetry.space_group_name_H-M   'P 1'
#
loop_
_entity.id
_entity.type
_entity.pdbx_description
1 polymer ?
#
loop_
_entity_poly.entity_id
_entity_poly.type
_entity_poly.pdbx_seq_one_letter_code
_entity_poly.pdbx_strand_id
1 'polypeptide(L)'
;VRPQSVGTDCNGKTFFCLDDVRYQTCSETSTTGQTQTTDLQVFECDSTQYCSNEDQSACSSLTTTSSTTSTTSTTAVEETTTPLTTTTQESSTTSRSTTTESTTTSSSTTTSTTTTTVSSFYCYETGKFPHPSDCHKYYLCVVLPFGNYETAETCLLGWVFDPIGRRCTTDQTKCDLKPQPFTCTLSGRFPDPSDTTRYFWCRWNAASASYKLIKGTCAFGFTFDANRGRCSGLLGLLGFN
;
A
#
# COMPACT_ATOMS: atom_id res chain seq x y z
N VAL A 1 -9.13 0.66 -4.42
CA VAL A 1 -10.55 0.45 -4.79
C VAL A 1 -11.41 0.68 -3.55
N ARG A 2 -12.64 1.20 -3.70
CA ARG A 2 -13.50 1.52 -2.57
C ARG A 2 -14.25 0.25 -2.12
N PRO A 3 -14.24 -0.11 -0.82
CA PRO A 3 -15.06 -1.22 -0.34
C PRO A 3 -16.55 -0.92 -0.55
N GLN A 4 -17.33 -1.97 -0.76
CA GLN A 4 -18.77 -1.89 -0.70
C GLN A 4 -19.21 -1.61 0.74
N SER A 5 -20.41 -1.04 0.86
CA SER A 5 -20.97 -0.76 2.19
C SER A 5 -21.43 -2.05 2.83
N VAL A 6 -21.31 -2.17 4.16
CA VAL A 6 -21.86 -3.32 4.90
C VAL A 6 -23.34 -3.51 4.53
N GLY A 7 -23.74 -4.76 4.29
CA GLY A 7 -25.09 -5.09 3.81
C GLY A 7 -25.25 -5.12 2.30
N THR A 8 -24.18 -4.90 1.52
CA THR A 8 -24.23 -5.05 0.05
C THR A 8 -24.45 -6.51 -0.31
N ASP A 9 -25.44 -6.79 -1.15
CA ASP A 9 -25.82 -8.13 -1.60
C ASP A 9 -24.73 -8.76 -2.47
N CYS A 10 -24.32 -9.97 -2.10
CA CYS A 10 -23.30 -10.77 -2.78
C CYS A 10 -23.89 -11.90 -3.64
N ASN A 11 -25.21 -11.89 -3.89
CA ASN A 11 -25.89 -12.81 -4.82
C ASN A 11 -25.65 -14.31 -4.50
N GLY A 12 -25.65 -14.67 -3.22
CA GLY A 12 -25.42 -16.03 -2.75
C GLY A 12 -23.95 -16.43 -2.64
N LYS A 13 -23.00 -15.52 -2.90
CA LYS A 13 -21.56 -15.78 -2.78
C LYS A 13 -21.02 -15.37 -1.41
N THR A 14 -20.00 -16.07 -0.95
CA THR A 14 -19.27 -15.77 0.29
C THR A 14 -18.23 -14.66 0.12
N PHE A 15 -18.15 -14.07 -1.07
CA PHE A 15 -17.24 -13.01 -1.41
C PHE A 15 -17.82 -12.08 -2.47
N PHE A 16 -17.25 -10.89 -2.57
CA PHE A 16 -17.55 -9.91 -3.61
C PHE A 16 -16.26 -9.29 -4.12
N CYS A 17 -15.94 -9.48 -5.40
CA CYS A 17 -14.77 -8.88 -6.04
C CYS A 17 -14.97 -7.37 -6.20
N LEU A 18 -14.00 -6.60 -5.71
CA LEU A 18 -13.92 -5.16 -5.89
C LEU A 18 -13.13 -4.80 -7.15
N ASP A 19 -12.10 -5.59 -7.45
CA ASP A 19 -11.28 -5.54 -8.68
C ASP A 19 -10.67 -6.93 -8.94
N ASP A 20 -9.86 -7.05 -9.99
CA ASP A 20 -9.25 -8.31 -10.43
C ASP A 20 -8.30 -8.94 -9.40
N VAL A 21 -7.92 -8.26 -8.32
CA VAL A 21 -7.01 -8.78 -7.28
C VAL A 21 -7.51 -8.55 -5.86
N ARG A 22 -8.69 -7.94 -5.66
CA ARG A 22 -9.22 -7.59 -4.34
C ARG A 22 -10.68 -7.95 -4.18
N TYR A 23 -11.04 -8.44 -3.00
CA TYR A 23 -12.40 -8.84 -2.66
C TYR A 23 -12.78 -8.51 -1.21
N GLN A 24 -14.06 -8.59 -0.91
CA GLN A 24 -14.60 -8.55 0.44
C GLN A 24 -15.33 -9.83 0.78
N THR A 25 -15.38 -10.19 2.06
CA THR A 25 -16.11 -11.36 2.52
C THR A 25 -17.59 -11.05 2.72
N CYS A 26 -18.42 -12.03 2.42
CA CYS A 26 -19.84 -11.97 2.61
C CYS A 26 -20.29 -13.11 3.52
N SER A 27 -21.26 -12.84 4.38
CA SER A 27 -21.91 -13.84 5.22
C SER A 27 -23.40 -13.90 4.92
N GLU A 28 -23.98 -15.07 5.09
CA GLU A 28 -25.42 -15.24 5.02
C GLU A 28 -26.10 -14.55 6.20
N THR A 29 -27.11 -13.73 5.90
CA THR A 29 -27.93 -13.09 6.94
C THR A 29 -29.03 -14.05 7.35
N SER A 30 -29.09 -14.40 8.65
CA SER A 30 -30.00 -15.40 9.19
C SER A 30 -31.50 -15.10 9.03
N THR A 31 -31.85 -13.88 8.61
CA THR A 31 -33.24 -13.42 8.45
C THR A 31 -33.77 -13.53 7.02
N THR A 32 -32.89 -13.55 6.01
CA THR A 32 -33.29 -13.48 4.59
C THR A 32 -32.64 -14.54 3.70
N GLY A 33 -31.64 -15.27 4.20
CA GLY A 33 -30.86 -16.23 3.39
C GLY A 33 -30.01 -15.56 2.30
N GLN A 34 -29.91 -14.23 2.32
CA GLN A 34 -29.06 -13.47 1.40
C GLN A 34 -27.67 -13.31 1.98
N THR A 35 -26.66 -13.49 1.14
CA THR A 35 -25.27 -13.21 1.48
C THR A 35 -25.00 -11.71 1.35
N GLN A 36 -24.46 -11.09 2.39
CA GLN A 36 -24.13 -9.68 2.38
C GLN A 36 -22.72 -9.43 2.91
N THR A 37 -22.08 -8.36 2.44
CA THR A 37 -20.78 -7.90 2.98
C THR A 37 -20.89 -7.59 4.46
N THR A 38 -19.93 -8.10 5.25
CA THR A 38 -19.95 -8.03 6.72
C THR A 38 -19.23 -6.81 7.27
N ASP A 39 -18.23 -6.32 6.55
CA ASP A 39 -17.36 -5.23 6.96
C ASP A 39 -16.82 -4.45 5.75
N LEU A 40 -15.99 -3.46 6.06
CA LEU A 40 -15.26 -2.67 5.06
C LEU A 40 -13.86 -3.25 4.79
N GLN A 41 -13.56 -4.46 5.29
CA GLN A 41 -12.27 -5.10 5.11
C GLN A 41 -12.15 -5.58 3.66
N VAL A 42 -10.95 -5.37 3.11
CA VAL A 42 -10.61 -5.75 1.75
C VAL A 42 -9.45 -6.73 1.83
N PHE A 43 -9.62 -7.88 1.21
CA PHE A 43 -8.61 -8.91 1.09
C PHE A 43 -8.01 -8.87 -0.31
N GLU A 44 -6.72 -9.13 -0.43
CA GLU A 44 -6.01 -9.21 -1.71
C GLU A 44 -5.71 -10.67 -2.04
N CYS A 45 -5.82 -11.01 -3.32
CA CYS A 45 -5.39 -12.30 -3.85
C CYS A 45 -3.86 -12.37 -3.97
N ASP A 46 -3.30 -13.57 -3.94
CA ASP A 46 -1.87 -13.78 -4.18
C ASP A 46 -1.46 -13.36 -5.60
N SER A 47 -0.16 -13.11 -5.81
CA SER A 47 0.37 -12.53 -7.06
C SER A 47 0.12 -13.32 -8.35
N THR A 48 -0.43 -14.54 -8.25
CA THR A 48 -0.75 -15.43 -9.39
C THR A 48 -2.24 -15.75 -9.49
N GLN A 49 -3.09 -15.10 -8.69
CA GLN A 49 -4.53 -15.31 -8.65
C GLN A 49 -5.25 -14.02 -8.99
N TYR A 50 -6.46 -14.17 -9.51
CA TYR A 50 -7.36 -13.06 -9.79
C TYR A 50 -8.73 -13.34 -9.17
N CYS A 51 -9.45 -12.27 -8.85
CA CYS A 51 -10.81 -12.36 -8.36
C CYS A 51 -11.78 -12.24 -9.53
N SER A 52 -12.71 -13.20 -9.63
CA SER A 52 -13.88 -13.08 -10.49
C SER A 52 -15.15 -13.41 -9.72
N ASN A 53 -16.16 -12.57 -9.87
CA ASN A 53 -17.49 -12.83 -9.31
C ASN A 53 -18.18 -14.02 -10.01
N GLU A 54 -17.62 -14.57 -11.09
CA GLU A 54 -18.15 -15.76 -11.76
C GLU A 54 -17.62 -17.06 -11.14
N ASP A 55 -16.45 -17.01 -10.49
CA ASP A 55 -15.77 -18.18 -9.95
C ASP A 55 -16.42 -18.70 -8.65
N GLN A 56 -16.07 -19.94 -8.27
CA GLN A 56 -16.52 -20.56 -7.02
C GLN A 56 -15.72 -20.08 -5.81
N SER A 57 -14.52 -19.54 -6.02
CA SER A 57 -13.64 -19.00 -4.98
C SER A 57 -13.27 -17.54 -5.27
N ALA A 58 -13.03 -16.77 -4.21
CA ALA A 58 -12.68 -15.36 -4.32
C ALA A 58 -11.36 -15.12 -5.07
N CYS A 59 -10.43 -16.07 -5.01
CA CYS A 59 -9.19 -16.01 -5.77
C CYS A 59 -9.06 -17.32 -6.56
N SER A 60 -8.98 -17.18 -7.88
CA SER A 60 -8.79 -18.30 -8.82
C SER A 60 -7.53 -18.06 -9.62
N SER A 61 -6.77 -19.11 -9.91
CA SER A 61 -5.65 -19.04 -10.85
C SER A 61 -6.16 -19.20 -12.28
N LEU A 62 -5.49 -18.58 -13.26
CA LEU A 62 -5.67 -18.88 -14.68
C LEU A 62 -5.15 -20.29 -14.98
N THR A 63 -5.87 -21.32 -14.53
CA THR A 63 -5.79 -22.64 -15.13
C THR A 63 -6.64 -22.59 -16.38
N THR A 64 -6.00 -22.63 -17.54
CA THR A 64 -6.62 -23.03 -18.80
C THR A 64 -7.20 -24.43 -18.59
N THR A 65 -8.42 -24.50 -18.08
CA THR A 65 -9.26 -25.69 -18.17
C THR A 65 -9.69 -25.75 -19.62
N SER A 66 -8.91 -26.46 -20.43
CA SER A 66 -9.42 -27.04 -21.66
C SER A 66 -10.68 -27.81 -21.31
N SER A 67 -11.82 -27.22 -21.63
CA SER A 67 -13.10 -27.88 -21.78
C SER A 67 -12.95 -28.96 -22.85
N THR A 68 -12.54 -30.17 -22.47
CA THR A 68 -12.80 -31.36 -23.27
C THR A 68 -14.22 -31.80 -22.99
N THR A 69 -15.09 -31.36 -23.89
CA THR A 69 -16.43 -31.86 -24.11
C THR A 69 -16.41 -33.38 -24.23
N SER A 70 -17.40 -33.98 -23.59
CA SER A 70 -17.80 -35.38 -23.63
C SER A 70 -17.82 -36.01 -25.03
N THR A 71 -17.10 -37.12 -25.19
CA THR A 71 -17.50 -38.22 -26.08
C THR A 71 -17.34 -39.55 -25.36
N THR A 72 -18.44 -40.29 -25.39
CA THR A 72 -18.71 -41.62 -24.85
C THR A 72 -17.71 -42.67 -25.34
N SER A 73 -17.23 -43.54 -24.43
CA SER A 73 -16.80 -44.92 -24.72
C SER A 73 -16.53 -45.69 -23.42
N THR A 74 -17.05 -46.90 -23.39
CA THR A 74 -17.21 -47.90 -22.32
C THR A 74 -15.93 -48.52 -21.75
N THR A 75 -16.12 -49.23 -20.62
CA THR A 75 -15.35 -50.38 -20.07
C THR A 75 -14.19 -49.99 -19.13
N ALA A 76 -13.92 -50.58 -17.97
CA ALA A 76 -14.61 -51.40 -16.96
C ALA A 76 -13.60 -51.59 -15.80
N VAL A 77 -14.08 -51.79 -14.56
CA VAL A 77 -13.39 -52.38 -13.37
C VAL A 77 -12.12 -51.61 -12.89
N GLU A 78 -11.82 -51.40 -11.61
CA GLU A 78 -11.95 -52.25 -10.44
C GLU A 78 -11.80 -51.39 -9.15
N GLU A 79 -12.33 -51.97 -8.07
CA GLU A 79 -12.39 -51.49 -6.70
C GLU A 79 -11.01 -51.20 -6.07
N THR A 80 -11.01 -50.49 -4.93
CA THR A 80 -10.16 -50.68 -3.71
C THR A 80 -10.19 -49.37 -2.90
N THR A 81 -11.16 -49.15 -2.00
CA THR A 81 -11.14 -49.39 -0.53
C THR A 81 -10.15 -48.54 0.32
N THR A 82 -10.75 -47.63 1.12
CA THR A 82 -10.43 -47.24 2.53
C THR A 82 -9.13 -46.48 2.89
N PRO A 83 -9.02 -45.83 4.08
CA PRO A 83 -9.97 -44.92 4.73
C PRO A 83 -9.32 -43.63 5.31
N LEU A 84 -10.20 -42.69 5.66
CA LEU A 84 -10.17 -41.66 6.72
C LEU A 84 -8.91 -41.56 7.61
N THR A 85 -8.40 -40.34 7.80
CA THR A 85 -7.74 -39.96 9.06
C THR A 85 -8.16 -38.57 9.51
N THR A 86 -9.01 -38.58 10.52
CA THR A 86 -9.42 -37.47 11.37
C THR A 86 -8.25 -37.11 12.28
N THR A 87 -7.93 -35.82 12.43
CA THR A 87 -7.21 -35.35 13.63
C THR A 87 -7.77 -34.01 14.04
N THR A 88 -8.74 -34.11 14.93
CA THR A 88 -9.16 -33.10 15.88
C THR A 88 -8.08 -32.99 16.96
N GLN A 89 -7.58 -31.79 17.24
CA GLN A 89 -7.19 -31.47 18.60
C GLN A 89 -7.34 -29.97 18.89
N GLU A 90 -7.85 -29.75 20.09
CA GLU A 90 -8.46 -28.57 20.65
C GLU A 90 -7.51 -27.87 21.63
N SER A 91 -7.76 -26.59 21.85
CA SER A 91 -7.44 -25.82 23.08
C SER A 91 -5.99 -25.48 23.40
N SER A 92 -5.71 -24.17 23.43
CA SER A 92 -5.36 -23.51 24.71
C SER A 92 -5.64 -22.01 24.65
N THR A 93 -6.66 -21.60 25.39
CA THR A 93 -6.87 -20.27 25.94
C THR A 93 -5.78 -19.96 26.98
N THR A 94 -5.22 -18.74 26.96
CA THR A 94 -4.67 -18.11 28.17
C THR A 94 -4.76 -16.60 28.03
N SER A 95 -5.80 -16.07 28.68
CA SER A 95 -5.91 -14.69 29.13
C SER A 95 -4.92 -14.44 30.27
N ARG A 96 -4.16 -13.35 30.19
CA ARG A 96 -3.46 -12.79 31.35
C ARG A 96 -3.47 -11.27 31.31
N SER A 97 -4.45 -10.73 32.01
CA SER A 97 -4.51 -9.34 32.45
C SER A 97 -3.40 -9.10 33.47
N THR A 98 -2.63 -8.03 33.27
CA THR A 98 -1.82 -7.43 34.33
C THR A 98 -2.05 -5.93 34.33
N THR A 99 -2.90 -5.50 35.25
CA THR A 99 -3.04 -4.13 35.72
C THR A 99 -1.75 -3.78 36.46
N THR A 100 -1.01 -2.79 35.96
CA THR A 100 -0.01 -2.08 36.78
C THR A 100 -0.30 -0.59 36.66
N GLU A 101 -0.98 -0.11 37.69
CA GLU A 101 -1.16 1.29 38.02
C GLU A 101 0.18 1.84 38.52
N SER A 102 0.72 2.88 37.88
CA SER A 102 1.81 3.68 38.44
C SER A 102 1.92 5.04 37.74
N THR A 103 1.54 6.05 38.53
CA THR A 103 2.16 7.39 38.63
C THR A 103 2.18 8.30 37.39
N THR A 104 1.18 9.18 37.40
CA THR A 104 1.22 10.55 36.90
C THR A 104 2.52 11.26 37.30
N THR A 105 3.38 11.53 36.32
CA THR A 105 4.40 12.59 36.42
C THR A 105 4.16 13.57 35.28
N SER A 106 3.58 14.71 35.64
CA SER A 106 3.46 15.88 34.78
C SER A 106 4.85 16.42 34.47
N SER A 107 5.34 16.14 33.27
CA SER A 107 6.49 16.82 32.70
C SER A 107 6.02 17.66 31.53
N SER A 108 5.67 18.91 31.84
CA SER A 108 5.49 20.00 30.88
C SER A 108 6.77 20.15 30.07
N THR A 109 6.78 19.59 28.87
CA THR A 109 7.91 19.74 27.94
C THR A 109 7.47 20.67 26.84
N THR A 110 8.09 21.84 26.87
CA THR A 110 7.90 23.03 26.05
C THR A 110 7.78 22.68 24.58
N THR A 111 6.65 23.06 23.99
CA THR A 111 6.42 23.14 22.55
C THR A 111 7.54 23.98 21.93
N SER A 112 8.57 23.31 21.43
CA SER A 112 9.56 23.91 20.54
C SER A 112 8.97 23.88 19.15
N THR A 113 8.18 24.91 18.83
CA THR A 113 7.91 25.33 17.46
C THR A 113 9.24 25.67 16.80
N THR A 114 9.87 24.67 16.18
CA THR A 114 10.96 24.90 15.24
C THR A 114 10.34 25.15 13.88
N THR A 115 9.97 26.41 13.65
CA THR A 115 9.78 26.93 12.30
C THR A 115 11.11 26.89 11.54
N THR A 116 11.00 26.68 10.24
CA THR A 116 12.00 26.96 9.18
C THR A 116 13.22 26.05 9.05
N THR A 117 13.02 24.96 8.29
CA THR A 117 13.52 24.92 6.89
C THR A 117 12.47 24.18 6.07
N VAL A 118 11.77 24.88 5.18
CA VAL A 118 10.90 24.26 4.18
C VAL A 118 11.81 23.56 3.18
N SER A 119 12.32 22.38 3.52
CA SER A 119 12.70 21.43 2.47
C SER A 119 11.42 21.15 1.71
N SER A 120 11.40 21.40 0.41
CA SER A 120 10.26 21.12 -0.46
C SER A 120 10.11 19.62 -0.66
N PHE A 121 9.95 18.89 0.44
CA PHE A 121 9.59 17.49 0.42
C PHE A 121 8.19 17.41 -0.19
N TYR A 122 8.01 16.46 -1.11
CA TYR A 122 6.75 16.28 -1.82
C TYR A 122 6.39 14.80 -1.80
N CYS A 123 5.19 14.52 -1.31
CA CYS A 123 4.61 13.19 -1.35
C CYS A 123 4.30 12.76 -2.78
N TYR A 124 5.08 11.83 -3.32
CA TYR A 124 4.85 11.25 -4.64
C TYR A 124 4.04 9.94 -4.59
N GLU A 125 4.00 9.30 -3.43
CA GLU A 125 3.29 8.05 -3.19
C GLU A 125 2.80 8.05 -1.73
N THR A 126 1.73 7.31 -1.46
CA THR A 126 1.30 7.07 -0.08
C THR A 126 2.32 6.18 0.63
N GLY A 127 2.77 6.60 1.81
CA GLY A 127 3.80 5.87 2.56
C GLY A 127 4.56 6.72 3.57
N LYS A 128 5.63 6.15 4.13
CA LYS A 128 6.54 6.83 5.04
C LYS A 128 7.87 7.10 4.34
N PHE A 129 8.41 8.30 4.51
CA PHE A 129 9.63 8.77 3.84
C PHE A 129 10.58 9.42 4.83
N PRO A 130 11.91 9.32 4.61
CA PRO A 130 12.89 9.88 5.53
C PRO A 130 12.80 11.41 5.59
N HIS A 131 12.94 11.97 6.78
CA HIS A 131 13.06 13.42 6.94
C HIS A 131 14.50 13.87 6.61
N PRO A 132 14.71 14.94 5.82
CA PRO A 132 16.00 15.27 5.23
C PRO A 132 17.05 15.78 6.23
N SER A 133 16.62 16.27 7.38
CA SER A 133 17.50 16.84 8.41
C SER A 133 17.41 16.14 9.77
N ASP A 134 16.53 15.15 9.93
CA ASP A 134 16.31 14.49 11.23
C ASP A 134 15.98 13.01 11.04
N CYS A 135 16.91 12.12 11.38
CA CYS A 135 16.76 10.69 11.16
C CYS A 135 15.75 10.03 12.12
N HIS A 136 15.36 10.73 13.19
CA HIS A 136 14.31 10.29 14.11
C HIS A 136 12.93 10.70 13.62
N LYS A 137 12.84 11.43 12.50
CA LYS A 137 11.58 11.86 11.89
C LYS A 137 11.39 11.24 10.53
N TYR A 138 10.13 11.12 10.16
CA TYR A 138 9.72 10.68 8.84
C TYR A 138 8.50 11.48 8.39
N TYR A 139 8.35 11.67 7.09
CA TYR A 139 7.12 12.18 6.51
C TYR A 139 6.13 11.04 6.29
N LEU A 140 4.92 11.18 6.82
CA LEU A 140 3.78 10.36 6.45
C LEU A 140 3.02 11.06 5.33
N CYS A 141 2.99 10.39 4.19
CA CYS A 141 2.34 10.85 2.97
C CYS A 141 1.06 10.08 2.72
N VAL A 142 -0.01 10.81 2.41
CA VAL A 142 -1.26 10.27 1.90
C VAL A 142 -1.62 11.01 0.61
N VAL A 143 -1.56 10.31 -0.51
CA VAL A 143 -1.96 10.85 -1.81
C VAL A 143 -3.49 10.79 -1.91
N LEU A 144 -4.14 11.95 -2.00
CA LEU A 144 -5.60 12.06 -2.16
C LEU A 144 -5.93 12.68 -3.54
N PRO A 145 -7.11 12.39 -4.12
CA PRO A 145 -7.49 12.90 -5.44
C PRO A 145 -7.57 14.44 -5.54
N PHE A 146 -7.64 15.16 -4.41
CA PHE A 146 -7.75 16.62 -4.36
C PHE A 146 -6.51 17.31 -3.76
N GLY A 147 -5.42 16.58 -3.56
CA GLY A 147 -4.18 17.10 -2.99
C GLY A 147 -3.52 16.12 -2.03
N ASN A 148 -2.21 16.19 -1.88
CA ASN A 148 -1.48 15.28 -1.00
C ASN A 148 -1.47 15.82 0.42
N TYR A 149 -1.67 14.94 1.39
CA TYR A 149 -1.48 15.24 2.80
C TYR A 149 -0.10 14.76 3.24
N GLU A 150 0.67 15.66 3.84
CA GLU A 150 2.01 15.40 4.37
C GLU A 150 2.12 15.86 5.82
N THR A 151 2.60 14.98 6.70
CA THR A 151 2.89 15.32 8.10
C THR A 151 4.25 14.75 8.51
N ALA A 152 5.03 15.48 9.30
CA ALA A 152 6.29 15.01 9.85
C ALA A 152 6.04 14.39 11.23
N GLU A 153 6.25 13.08 11.34
CA GLU A 153 6.10 12.32 12.58
C GLU A 153 7.47 11.95 13.15
N THR A 154 7.54 11.80 14.48
CA THR A 154 8.75 11.36 15.17
C THR A 154 8.64 9.88 15.53
N CYS A 155 9.68 9.11 15.24
CA CYS A 155 9.81 7.73 15.68
C CYS A 155 9.85 7.65 17.22
N LEU A 156 9.12 6.69 17.79
CA LEU A 156 9.03 6.51 19.24
C LEU A 156 10.39 6.11 19.83
N LEU A 157 10.61 6.46 21.11
CA LEU A 157 11.77 6.03 21.90
C LEU A 157 13.14 6.37 21.29
N GLY A 158 13.23 7.43 20.48
CA GLY A 158 14.48 7.81 19.82
C GLY A 158 14.93 6.80 18.77
N TRP A 159 14.00 6.05 18.18
CA TRP A 159 14.28 5.16 17.07
C TRP A 159 14.54 5.97 15.80
N VAL A 160 15.22 5.32 14.86
CA VAL A 160 15.62 5.94 13.60
C VAL A 160 14.76 5.39 12.48
N PHE A 161 14.39 6.22 11.52
CA PHE A 161 13.62 5.78 10.37
C PHE A 161 14.51 5.05 9.36
N ASP A 162 14.21 3.77 9.09
CA ASP A 162 14.79 3.01 8.00
C ASP A 162 14.02 3.32 6.69
N PRO A 163 14.65 3.96 5.71
CA PRO A 163 14.02 4.30 4.43
C PRO A 163 13.71 3.09 3.54
N ILE A 164 14.50 2.01 3.65
CA ILE A 164 14.34 0.83 2.81
C ILE A 164 13.15 0.03 3.34
N GLY A 165 13.14 -0.21 4.65
CA GLY A 165 12.04 -0.86 5.34
C GLY A 165 10.78 0.01 5.54
N ARG A 166 10.84 1.31 5.20
CA ARG A 166 9.80 2.33 5.44
C ARG A 166 9.24 2.31 6.88
N ARG A 167 10.08 2.06 7.88
CA ARG A 167 9.67 1.89 9.30
C ARG A 167 10.73 2.39 10.27
N CYS A 168 10.31 2.74 11.47
CA CYS A 168 11.24 3.03 12.56
C CYS A 168 11.95 1.74 13.01
N THR A 169 13.24 1.84 13.27
CA THR A 169 14.11 0.76 13.73
C THR A 169 14.96 1.24 14.91
N THR A 170 15.36 0.31 15.78
CA THR A 170 16.32 0.57 16.86
C THR A 170 17.75 0.68 16.35
N ASP A 171 18.00 0.24 15.12
CA ASP A 171 19.31 0.29 14.48
C ASP A 171 19.71 1.72 14.13
N GLN A 172 20.49 2.34 15.02
CA GLN A 172 20.98 3.71 14.88
C GLN A 172 21.92 3.89 13.68
N THR A 173 22.46 2.81 13.10
CA THR A 173 23.30 2.90 11.89
C THR A 173 22.50 3.34 10.66
N LYS A 174 21.16 3.29 10.72
CA LYS A 174 20.28 3.86 9.68
C LYS A 174 20.19 5.38 9.75
N CYS A 175 20.78 6.01 10.77
CA CYS A 175 20.82 7.47 10.92
C CYS A 175 21.92 8.05 10.04
N ASP A 176 21.83 7.79 8.74
CA ASP A 176 22.63 8.47 7.75
C ASP A 176 21.82 9.67 7.26
N LEU A 177 22.02 10.83 7.90
CA LEU A 177 21.53 12.14 7.42
C LEU A 177 22.16 12.56 6.08
N LYS A 178 22.99 11.69 5.50
CA LYS A 178 23.41 11.85 4.11
C LYS A 178 22.15 11.86 3.25
N PRO A 179 21.97 12.83 2.35
CA PRO A 179 20.79 12.91 1.50
C PRO A 179 20.63 11.56 0.81
N GLN A 180 19.56 10.86 1.17
CA GLN A 180 19.38 9.53 0.65
C GLN A 180 19.27 9.60 -0.86
N PRO A 181 19.97 8.73 -1.58
CA PRO A 181 19.88 8.73 -3.03
C PRO A 181 18.43 8.42 -3.41
N PHE A 182 17.77 9.40 -4.04
CA PHE A 182 16.44 9.19 -4.60
C PHE A 182 16.49 7.94 -5.48
N THR A 183 15.63 6.97 -5.19
CA THR A 183 15.61 5.69 -5.90
C THR A 183 14.24 5.54 -6.56
N CYS A 184 14.25 5.23 -7.85
CA CYS A 184 13.03 5.08 -8.62
C CYS A 184 12.31 3.77 -8.26
N THR A 185 11.14 3.86 -7.65
CA THR A 185 10.22 2.73 -7.43
C THR A 185 9.07 2.72 -8.43
N LEU A 186 8.81 3.85 -9.09
CA LEU A 186 7.76 4.03 -10.08
C LEU A 186 8.29 4.83 -11.27
N SER A 187 7.73 4.61 -12.46
CA SER A 187 7.98 5.45 -13.63
C SER A 187 7.30 6.81 -13.46
N GLY A 188 8.00 7.89 -13.82
CA GLY A 188 7.46 9.24 -13.63
C GLY A 188 8.53 10.31 -13.49
N ARG A 189 8.07 11.56 -13.37
CA ARG A 189 8.93 12.70 -13.04
C ARG A 189 8.60 13.19 -11.63
N PHE A 190 9.63 13.40 -10.82
CA PHE A 190 9.52 13.70 -9.39
C PHE A 190 10.34 14.95 -9.05
N PRO A 191 9.87 15.85 -8.18
CA PRO A 191 10.62 17.05 -7.80
C PRO A 191 11.91 16.68 -7.07
N ASP A 192 12.94 17.50 -7.21
CA ASP A 192 14.11 17.44 -6.33
C ASP A 192 13.80 18.19 -5.03
N PRO A 193 13.86 17.52 -3.85
CA PRO A 193 13.58 18.17 -2.56
C PRO A 193 14.55 19.29 -2.19
N SER A 194 15.72 19.33 -2.83
CA SER A 194 16.76 20.33 -2.59
C SER A 194 16.67 21.52 -3.54
N ASP A 195 15.94 21.41 -4.64
CA ASP A 195 15.93 22.42 -5.71
C ASP A 195 14.65 22.35 -6.54
N THR A 196 13.79 23.37 -6.42
CA THR A 196 12.50 23.45 -7.10
C THR A 196 12.60 23.54 -8.62
N THR A 197 13.79 23.82 -9.16
CA THR A 197 14.04 23.83 -10.62
C THR A 197 14.53 22.50 -11.15
N ARG A 198 14.83 21.52 -10.29
CA ARG A 198 15.31 20.19 -10.69
C ARG A 198 14.24 19.13 -10.49
N TYR A 199 14.37 18.05 -11.25
CA TYR A 199 13.51 16.88 -11.14
C TYR A 199 14.25 15.60 -11.48
N PHE A 200 13.77 14.48 -10.93
CA PHE A 200 14.20 13.14 -11.27
C PHE A 200 13.21 12.52 -12.25
N TRP A 201 13.69 11.91 -13.32
CA TRP A 201 12.90 11.19 -14.30
C TRP A 201 13.24 9.70 -14.25
N CYS A 202 12.29 8.93 -13.76
CA CYS A 202 12.38 7.48 -13.64
C CYS A 202 11.77 6.82 -14.86
N ARG A 203 12.57 6.01 -15.57
CA ARG A 203 12.11 5.25 -16.73
C ARG A 203 12.38 3.77 -16.51
N TRP A 204 11.35 2.94 -16.66
CA TRP A 204 11.50 1.49 -16.60
C TRP A 204 12.41 1.01 -17.74
N ASN A 205 13.36 0.15 -17.41
CA ASN A 205 14.19 -0.55 -18.38
C ASN A 205 13.85 -2.04 -18.33
N ALA A 206 13.14 -2.51 -19.36
CA ALA A 206 12.74 -3.91 -19.47
C ALA A 206 13.94 -4.86 -19.57
N ALA A 207 15.05 -4.43 -20.18
CA ALA A 207 16.24 -5.28 -20.34
C ALA A 207 16.96 -5.56 -19.01
N SER A 208 16.88 -4.64 -18.04
CA SER A 208 17.51 -4.78 -16.73
C SER A 208 16.50 -4.98 -15.59
N ALA A 209 15.23 -5.20 -15.92
CA ALA A 209 14.09 -5.29 -15.00
C ALA A 209 14.17 -4.25 -13.85
N SER A 210 14.59 -3.03 -14.15
CA SER A 210 14.87 -2.00 -13.14
C SER A 210 14.63 -0.59 -13.68
N TYR A 211 14.41 0.35 -12.77
CA TYR A 211 14.22 1.75 -13.14
C TYR A 211 15.56 2.46 -13.32
N LYS A 212 15.68 3.17 -14.44
CA LYS A 212 16.77 4.12 -14.69
C LYS A 212 16.37 5.51 -14.22
N LEU A 213 17.15 6.06 -13.29
CA LEU A 213 17.03 7.44 -12.83
C LEU A 213 17.80 8.38 -13.76
N ILE A 214 17.14 9.43 -14.23
CA ILE A 214 17.72 10.49 -15.05
C ILE A 214 17.46 11.82 -14.34
N LYS A 215 18.50 12.64 -14.13
CA LYS A 215 18.34 13.98 -13.54
C LYS A 215 18.01 14.99 -14.63
N GLY A 216 17.03 15.84 -14.40
CA GLY A 216 16.61 16.92 -15.29
C GLY A 216 16.52 18.25 -14.57
N THR A 217 16.65 19.34 -15.34
CA THR A 217 16.53 20.71 -14.84
C THR A 217 15.53 21.45 -15.72
N CYS A 218 14.63 22.18 -15.09
CA CYS A 218 13.69 23.07 -15.74
C CYS A 218 14.41 24.26 -16.39
N ALA A 219 13.81 24.82 -17.43
CA ALA A 219 14.33 26.03 -18.07
C ALA A 219 14.32 27.22 -17.09
N PHE A 220 15.15 28.22 -17.38
CA PHE A 220 15.24 29.41 -16.54
C PHE A 220 13.86 30.07 -16.33
N GLY A 221 13.49 30.31 -15.07
CA GLY A 221 12.18 30.86 -14.69
C GLY A 221 11.04 29.83 -14.55
N PHE A 222 11.32 28.53 -14.70
CA PHE A 222 10.34 27.45 -14.50
C PHE A 222 10.69 26.61 -13.27
N THR A 223 9.67 26.24 -12.51
CA THR A 223 9.77 25.30 -11.37
C THR A 223 9.08 24.00 -11.72
N PHE A 224 9.54 22.88 -11.17
CA PHE A 224 8.91 21.59 -11.42
C PHE A 224 7.59 21.48 -10.64
N ASP A 225 6.47 21.42 -11.36
CA ASP A 225 5.15 21.15 -10.80
C ASP A 225 4.96 19.63 -10.71
N ALA A 226 5.01 19.13 -9.46
CA ALA A 226 4.91 17.72 -9.17
C ALA A 226 3.51 17.14 -9.35
N ASN A 227 2.45 17.95 -9.23
CA ASN A 227 1.08 17.51 -9.50
C ASN A 227 0.87 17.27 -11.00
N ARG A 228 1.48 18.12 -11.83
CA ARG A 228 1.38 18.00 -13.29
C ARG A 228 2.46 17.12 -13.90
N GLY A 229 3.53 16.81 -13.15
CA GLY A 229 4.70 16.06 -13.62
C GLY A 229 5.55 16.82 -14.64
N ARG A 230 5.54 18.16 -14.65
CA ARG A 230 6.17 19.00 -15.67
C ARG A 230 6.66 20.33 -15.10
N CYS A 231 7.65 20.92 -15.75
CA CYS A 231 8.08 22.29 -15.46
C CYS A 231 6.95 23.28 -15.81
N SER A 232 6.60 24.15 -14.87
CA SER A 232 5.62 25.21 -15.03
C SER A 232 6.23 26.53 -14.57
N GLY A 233 5.93 27.61 -15.30
CA GLY A 233 6.39 28.95 -14.94
C GLY A 233 5.35 29.67 -14.11
N LEU A 234 5.77 30.64 -13.29
CA LEU A 234 4.86 31.56 -12.60
C LEU A 234 4.01 32.41 -13.57
N LEU A 235 4.31 32.39 -14.88
CA LEU A 235 3.59 33.06 -15.96
C LEU A 235 2.48 32.20 -16.60
N GLY A 236 1.93 31.21 -15.88
CA GLY A 236 0.74 30.45 -16.31
C GLY A 236 -0.58 31.24 -16.37
N LEU A 237 -0.53 32.57 -16.21
CA LEU A 237 -1.68 33.48 -16.31
C LEU A 237 -1.80 34.23 -17.64
N LEU A 238 -0.89 34.02 -18.60
CA LEU A 238 -1.03 34.59 -19.94
C LEU A 238 -1.08 33.46 -20.96
N GLY A 239 -2.31 33.04 -21.24
CA GLY A 239 -2.62 32.25 -22.42
C GLY A 239 -2.13 32.99 -23.65
N PHE A 240 -1.30 32.32 -24.45
CA PHE A 240 -1.10 32.71 -25.83
C PHE A 240 -2.12 31.95 -26.67
N ASN A 241 -2.99 32.73 -27.31
CA ASN A 241 -3.96 32.34 -28.33
C ASN A 241 -3.32 31.45 -29.41
#